data_AF-A0AA39KN36-F1
#
_entry.id   AF-A0AA39KN36-F1
#
_cell.length_a   1.000
_cell.length_b   1.000
_cell.length_c   1.000
_cell.angle_alpha   90.00
_cell.angle_beta   90.00
_cell.angle_gamma   90.00
#
_symmetry.space_group_name_H-M   'P 1'
#
loop_
_entity.id
_entity.type
_entity.pdbx_description
1 polymer ?
#
loop_
_entity_poly.entity_id
_entity_poly.type
_entity_poly.pdbx_seq_one_letter_code
_entity_poly.pdbx_strand_id
1 'polypeptide(L)'
;MMVDLSHVSVPTMLDAMSVSKAPVIFSHSSAHALCNSSRNVPDHALKLLAQSGGIVMVSFYPHFISCGEKSTLEDVVAHINHVRKVAGIDYVGIGAGYDGINLTPTGLEDVSKYPELFAELLAKGWIERDIQKLAGLNLIRVFKAVEQVRDQMAAEGMEPLEEEIPNEDIIGRDYCRLKQQIGAP
;
A
#
# COMPACT_ATOMS: atom_id res chain seq x y z
N MET A 1 -1.88 -14.47 0.71
CA MET A 1 -1.28 -13.44 -0.16
C MET A 1 -1.73 -12.08 0.37
N MET A 2 -0.86 -11.07 0.40
CA MET A 2 -1.27 -9.71 0.78
C MET A 2 -1.95 -9.03 -0.40
N VAL A 3 -3.06 -8.35 -0.14
CA VAL A 3 -3.75 -7.50 -1.14
C VAL A 3 -3.09 -6.12 -1.10
N ASP A 4 -2.55 -5.69 -2.24
CA ASP A 4 -1.96 -4.35 -2.40
C ASP A 4 -2.93 -3.42 -3.14
N LEU A 5 -3.24 -2.30 -2.52
CA LEU A 5 -4.19 -1.29 -3.01
C LEU A 5 -3.49 -0.07 -3.62
N SER A 6 -2.15 -0.08 -3.75
CA SER A 6 -1.50 0.90 -4.61
C SER A 6 -2.02 0.77 -6.05
N HIS A 7 -2.21 1.91 -6.73
CA HIS A 7 -2.77 2.13 -8.08
C HIS A 7 -4.29 2.02 -8.23
N VAL A 8 -5.02 1.49 -7.26
CA VAL A 8 -6.46 1.29 -7.43
C VAL A 8 -7.25 2.59 -7.22
N SER A 9 -8.50 2.60 -7.68
CA SER A 9 -9.43 3.71 -7.46
C SER A 9 -9.91 3.76 -6.00
N VAL A 10 -10.35 4.93 -5.51
CA VAL A 10 -10.91 5.04 -4.14
C VAL A 10 -12.07 4.05 -3.89
N PRO A 11 -13.05 3.89 -4.79
CA PRO A 11 -14.07 2.84 -4.64
C PRO A 11 -13.46 1.44 -4.45
N THR A 12 -12.48 1.06 -5.26
CA THR A 12 -11.79 -0.23 -5.14
C THR A 12 -11.06 -0.37 -3.79
N MET A 13 -10.47 0.72 -3.26
CA MET A 13 -9.84 0.70 -1.93
C MET A 13 -10.87 0.32 -0.85
N LEU A 14 -12.05 0.97 -0.89
CA LEU A 14 -13.10 0.77 0.10
C LEU A 14 -13.72 -0.62 -0.02
N ASP A 15 -14.04 -1.05 -1.24
CA ASP A 15 -14.64 -2.35 -1.50
C ASP A 15 -13.69 -3.47 -1.05
N ALA A 16 -12.42 -3.42 -1.46
CA ALA A 16 -11.42 -4.42 -1.09
C ALA A 16 -11.21 -4.49 0.44
N MET A 17 -11.14 -3.35 1.12
CA MET A 17 -11.05 -3.33 2.59
C MET A 17 -12.32 -3.83 3.28
N SER A 18 -13.49 -3.67 2.66
CA SER A 18 -14.76 -4.15 3.22
C SER A 18 -14.92 -5.67 3.12
N VAL A 19 -14.40 -6.29 2.05
CA VAL A 19 -14.55 -7.73 1.79
C VAL A 19 -13.36 -8.57 2.27
N SER A 20 -12.18 -7.96 2.41
CA SER A 20 -10.98 -8.70 2.79
C SER A 20 -11.09 -9.25 4.22
N LYS A 21 -10.85 -10.56 4.37
CA LYS A 21 -10.74 -11.21 5.69
C LYS A 21 -9.42 -10.93 6.39
N ALA A 22 -8.41 -10.49 5.65
CA ALA A 22 -7.07 -10.19 6.16
C ALA A 22 -6.72 -8.69 5.98
N PRO A 23 -5.79 -8.15 6.77
CA PRO A 23 -5.31 -6.80 6.56
C PRO A 23 -4.69 -6.61 5.17
N VAL A 24 -4.89 -5.42 4.60
CA VAL A 24 -4.39 -5.02 3.28
C VAL A 24 -3.18 -4.08 3.40
N ILE A 25 -2.47 -3.89 2.30
CA ILE A 25 -1.36 -2.93 2.20
C ILE A 25 -1.63 -1.89 1.13
N PHE A 26 -1.00 -0.72 1.26
CA PHE A 26 -0.62 0.12 0.13
C PHE A 26 0.90 0.09 0.09
N SER A 27 1.49 -0.60 -0.90
CA SER A 27 2.94 -0.81 -0.95
C SER A 27 3.74 0.46 -1.26
N HIS A 28 3.14 1.43 -1.95
CA HIS A 28 3.74 2.72 -2.28
C HIS A 28 2.65 3.76 -2.59
N SER A 29 2.13 4.40 -1.55
CA SER A 29 1.13 5.48 -1.69
C SER A 29 1.28 6.47 -0.53
N SER A 30 0.93 7.73 -0.75
CA SER A 30 1.13 8.79 0.24
C SER A 30 -0.21 9.40 0.68
N ALA A 31 -0.19 10.40 1.56
CA ALA A 31 -1.40 11.04 2.08
C ALA A 31 -2.04 12.05 1.11
N HIS A 32 -3.31 11.84 0.75
CA HIS A 32 -4.01 12.70 -0.21
C HIS A 32 -4.28 14.11 0.32
N ALA A 33 -4.42 14.26 1.65
CA ALA A 33 -4.67 15.56 2.26
C ALA A 33 -3.53 16.57 2.07
N LEU A 34 -2.29 16.09 1.88
CA LEU A 34 -1.12 16.93 1.65
C LEU A 34 -0.82 17.13 0.16
N CYS A 35 -1.08 16.11 -0.65
CA CYS A 35 -0.99 16.18 -2.10
C CYS A 35 -2.18 15.46 -2.75
N ASN A 36 -3.02 16.24 -3.45
CA ASN A 36 -4.21 15.80 -4.17
C ASN A 36 -3.86 15.05 -5.47
N SER A 37 -3.22 13.90 -5.31
CA SER A 37 -2.96 12.94 -6.38
C SER A 37 -3.93 11.77 -6.26
N SER A 38 -4.47 11.29 -7.37
CA SER A 38 -5.32 10.09 -7.41
C SER A 38 -4.57 8.83 -6.94
N ARG A 39 -3.24 8.89 -6.84
CA ARG A 39 -2.40 7.81 -6.33
C ARG A 39 -2.25 7.81 -4.80
N ASN A 40 -2.73 8.86 -4.13
CA ASN A 40 -2.65 9.01 -2.69
C ASN A 40 -3.95 8.59 -1.98
N VAL A 41 -3.80 8.19 -0.71
CA VAL A 41 -4.89 7.63 0.10
C VAL A 41 -5.62 8.75 0.84
N PRO A 42 -6.95 8.90 0.66
CA PRO A 42 -7.74 9.90 1.39
C PRO A 42 -7.95 9.49 2.85
N ASP A 43 -8.15 10.49 3.72
CA ASP A 43 -8.24 10.28 5.18
C ASP A 43 -9.35 9.31 5.61
N HIS A 44 -10.46 9.25 4.89
CA HIS A 44 -11.53 8.28 5.18
C HIS A 44 -11.09 6.83 4.91
N ALA A 45 -10.29 6.60 3.86
CA ALA A 45 -9.69 5.30 3.57
C ALA A 45 -8.57 4.96 4.57
N LEU A 46 -7.77 5.95 5.01
CA LEU A 46 -6.77 5.75 6.08
C LEU A 46 -7.41 5.31 7.41
N LYS A 47 -8.57 5.88 7.76
CA LYS A 47 -9.33 5.47 8.95
C LYS A 47 -9.85 4.04 8.83
N LEU A 48 -10.40 3.67 7.66
CA LEU A 48 -10.87 2.31 7.40
C LEU A 48 -9.71 1.30 7.43
N LEU A 49 -8.56 1.66 6.86
CA LEU A 49 -7.35 0.85 6.91
C LEU A 49 -6.90 0.56 8.35
N ALA A 50 -6.94 1.56 9.23
CA ALA A 50 -6.61 1.37 10.63
C ALA A 50 -7.58 0.40 11.33
N GLN A 51 -8.87 0.48 11.00
CA GLN A 51 -9.90 -0.42 11.51
C GLN A 51 -9.72 -1.85 11.00
N SER A 52 -9.26 -2.04 9.76
CA SER A 52 -9.00 -3.37 9.16
C SER A 52 -7.61 -3.93 9.48
N GLY A 53 -6.77 -3.18 10.22
CA GLY A 53 -5.45 -3.63 10.66
C GLY A 53 -4.32 -3.48 9.63
N GLY A 54 -4.58 -2.81 8.51
CA GLY A 54 -3.67 -2.72 7.36
C GLY A 54 -2.46 -1.79 7.57
N ILE A 55 -1.81 -1.40 6.47
CA ILE A 55 -0.67 -0.47 6.47
C ILE A 55 -0.60 0.34 5.19
N VAL A 56 -0.21 1.62 5.29
CA VAL A 56 0.19 2.45 4.15
C VAL A 56 1.69 2.68 4.21
N MET A 57 2.38 2.30 3.13
CA MET A 57 3.81 2.47 2.98
C MET A 57 4.06 3.70 2.09
N VAL A 58 4.62 4.76 2.70
CA VAL A 58 4.73 6.09 2.08
C VAL A 58 5.71 6.06 0.91
N SER A 59 5.26 6.53 -0.26
CA SER A 59 6.07 6.67 -1.48
C SER A 59 6.92 7.93 -1.45
N PHE A 60 8.06 7.92 -2.13
CA PHE A 60 8.96 9.07 -2.24
C PHE A 60 8.78 9.83 -3.55
N TYR A 61 7.78 9.49 -4.37
CA TYR A 61 7.64 10.16 -5.67
C TYR A 61 7.21 11.64 -5.50
N PRO A 62 7.95 12.63 -6.03
CA PRO A 62 7.61 14.05 -5.84
C PRO A 62 6.18 14.41 -6.27
N HIS A 63 5.66 13.82 -7.34
CA HIS A 63 4.27 14.03 -7.77
C HIS A 63 3.22 13.51 -6.77
N PHE A 64 3.61 12.64 -5.83
CA PHE A 64 2.74 12.13 -4.75
C PHE A 64 3.05 12.79 -3.40
N ILE A 65 4.18 13.49 -3.29
CA ILE A 65 4.63 14.16 -2.07
C ILE A 65 4.28 15.64 -2.11
N SER A 66 4.80 16.38 -3.07
CA SER A 66 4.57 17.83 -3.19
C SER A 66 3.60 18.21 -4.29
N CYS A 67 3.03 17.22 -4.99
CA CYS A 67 2.20 17.42 -6.18
C CYS A 67 2.94 18.20 -7.30
N GLY A 68 4.27 18.11 -7.31
CA GLY A 68 5.15 18.75 -8.28
C GLY A 68 6.38 17.92 -8.57
N GLU A 69 7.33 18.48 -9.31
CA GLU A 69 8.56 17.77 -9.70
C GLU A 69 9.65 17.81 -8.60
N LYS A 70 9.49 18.69 -7.62
CA LYS A 70 10.48 18.92 -6.55
C LYS A 70 9.85 18.66 -5.20
N SER A 71 10.50 17.84 -4.39
CA SER A 71 10.15 17.59 -3.00
C SER A 71 11.41 17.36 -2.19
N THR A 72 11.26 17.36 -0.88
CA THR A 72 12.34 17.21 0.10
C THR A 72 12.07 16.02 1.03
N LEU A 73 13.10 15.58 1.74
CA LEU A 73 12.97 14.60 2.83
C LEU A 73 11.93 15.06 3.86
N GLU A 74 11.88 16.34 4.17
CA GLU A 74 10.93 16.93 5.13
C GLU A 74 9.47 16.80 4.65
N ASP A 75 9.23 16.91 3.34
CA ASP A 75 7.90 16.67 2.77
C ASP A 75 7.49 15.21 2.95
N VAL A 76 8.40 14.25 2.74
CA VAL A 76 8.15 12.82 3.01
C VAL A 76 7.83 12.59 4.49
N VAL A 77 8.59 13.22 5.40
CA VAL A 77 8.32 13.18 6.85
C VAL A 77 6.95 13.75 7.17
N ALA A 78 6.49 14.80 6.48
CA ALA A 78 5.15 15.34 6.65
C ALA A 78 4.06 14.32 6.29
N HIS A 79 4.22 13.57 5.20
CA HIS A 79 3.30 12.49 4.84
C HIS A 79 3.29 11.35 5.86
N ILE A 80 4.47 10.90 6.33
CA ILE A 80 4.58 9.87 7.38
C ILE A 80 3.84 10.32 8.65
N ASN A 81 4.05 11.58 9.07
CA ASN A 81 3.38 12.13 10.25
C ASN A 81 1.87 12.30 10.06
N HIS A 82 1.40 12.65 8.85
CA HIS A 82 -0.03 12.73 8.57
C HIS A 82 -0.70 11.36 8.64
N VAL A 83 -0.12 10.33 8.02
CA VAL A 83 -0.63 8.95 8.13
C VAL A 83 -0.63 8.49 9.58
N ARG A 84 0.47 8.73 10.33
CA ARG A 84 0.54 8.46 11.77
C ARG A 84 -0.59 9.17 12.54
N LYS A 85 -0.89 10.42 12.22
CA LYS A 85 -1.93 11.22 12.89
C LYS A 85 -3.35 10.68 12.61
N VAL A 86 -3.62 10.26 11.38
CA VAL A 86 -4.97 9.83 10.96
C VAL A 86 -5.24 8.36 11.26
N ALA A 87 -4.29 7.48 10.95
CA ALA A 87 -4.43 6.03 11.10
C ALA A 87 -3.81 5.52 12.40
N GLY A 88 -2.69 6.10 12.84
CA GLY A 88 -1.93 5.66 14.02
C GLY A 88 -0.53 5.17 13.66
N ILE A 89 0.36 5.10 14.66
CA ILE A 89 1.77 4.70 14.47
C ILE A 89 1.94 3.26 13.96
N ASP A 90 0.97 2.40 14.22
CA ASP A 90 1.01 1.02 13.78
C ASP A 90 0.67 0.86 12.28
N TYR A 91 0.14 1.88 11.60
CA TYR A 91 -0.45 1.73 10.26
C TYR A 91 0.32 2.47 9.18
N VAL A 92 1.55 2.89 9.48
CA VAL A 92 2.45 3.58 8.55
C VAL A 92 3.75 2.78 8.34
N GLY A 93 4.22 2.74 7.10
CA GLY A 93 5.48 2.12 6.67
C GLY A 93 6.18 2.96 5.61
N ILE A 94 7.22 2.41 4.99
CA ILE A 94 8.00 3.07 3.94
C ILE A 94 7.95 2.23 2.66
N GLY A 95 7.57 2.87 1.56
CA GLY A 95 7.33 2.26 0.26
C GLY A 95 7.90 3.13 -0.86
N ALA A 96 9.20 3.41 -0.82
CA ALA A 96 9.84 4.49 -1.56
C ALA A 96 9.51 4.53 -3.06
N GLY A 97 9.45 3.36 -3.71
CA GLY A 97 9.22 3.24 -5.15
C GLY A 97 10.46 3.50 -6.01
N TYR A 98 11.67 3.44 -5.43
CA TYR A 98 12.93 3.53 -6.19
C TYR A 98 12.95 2.59 -7.40
N ASP A 99 13.63 3.03 -8.45
CA ASP A 99 13.72 2.38 -9.78
C ASP A 99 12.38 2.20 -10.53
N GLY A 100 11.24 2.51 -9.89
CA GLY A 100 9.92 2.65 -10.50
C GLY A 100 9.51 4.10 -10.75
N ILE A 101 10.30 5.07 -10.28
CA ILE A 101 10.05 6.51 -10.40
C ILE A 101 11.24 7.22 -11.06
N ASN A 102 10.96 8.32 -11.75
CA ASN A 102 11.96 9.10 -12.48
C ASN A 102 12.47 10.36 -11.73
N LEU A 103 11.90 10.64 -10.56
CA LEU A 103 12.25 11.78 -9.72
C LEU A 103 12.24 11.34 -8.26
N THR A 104 13.17 11.86 -7.46
CA THR A 104 13.29 11.57 -6.03
C THR A 104 13.37 12.87 -5.22
N PRO A 105 13.00 12.86 -3.93
CA PRO A 105 13.11 14.03 -3.07
C PRO A 105 14.59 14.35 -2.78
N THR A 106 14.92 15.63 -2.61
CA THR A 106 16.23 16.03 -2.10
C THR A 106 16.45 15.48 -0.69
N GLY A 107 17.60 14.84 -0.45
CA GLY A 107 17.93 14.10 0.77
C GLY A 107 17.50 12.63 0.74
N LEU A 108 16.79 12.18 -0.31
CA LEU A 108 16.31 10.81 -0.51
C LEU A 108 16.61 10.34 -1.94
N GLU A 109 17.79 10.67 -2.45
CA GLU A 109 18.17 10.45 -3.86
C GLU A 109 18.14 8.97 -4.27
N ASP A 110 18.51 8.06 -3.36
CA ASP A 110 18.64 6.64 -3.62
C ASP A 110 18.44 5.77 -2.35
N VAL A 111 18.53 4.46 -2.51
CA VAL A 111 18.33 3.47 -1.44
C VAL A 111 19.33 3.56 -0.28
N SER A 112 20.43 4.31 -0.41
CA SER A 112 21.35 4.55 0.69
C SER A 112 20.84 5.56 1.71
N LYS A 113 19.74 6.28 1.40
CA LYS A 113 19.25 7.45 2.15
C LYS A 113 18.25 7.20 3.28
N TYR A 114 17.91 5.93 3.55
CA TYR A 114 17.04 5.61 4.69
C TYR A 114 17.58 6.06 6.07
N PRO A 115 18.90 6.02 6.35
CA PRO A 115 19.44 6.55 7.60
C PRO A 115 19.13 8.04 7.81
N GLU A 116 19.22 8.86 6.77
CA GLU A 116 18.89 10.29 6.81
C GLU A 116 17.41 10.51 7.17
N LEU A 117 16.49 9.71 6.61
CA LEU A 117 15.07 9.75 6.97
C LEU A 117 14.84 9.46 8.46
N PHE A 118 15.48 8.42 8.98
CA PHE A 118 15.34 8.05 10.39
C PHE A 118 15.97 9.09 11.32
N ALA A 119 17.12 9.66 10.93
CA ALA A 119 17.74 10.75 11.67
C ALA A 119 16.82 11.97 11.77
N GLU A 120 16.16 12.36 10.67
CA GLU A 120 15.22 13.48 10.67
C GLU A 120 13.99 13.21 11.55
N LEU A 121 13.42 12.00 11.47
CA LEU A 121 12.28 11.63 12.30
C LEU A 121 12.62 11.65 13.80
N LEU A 122 13.79 11.11 14.18
CA LEU A 122 14.31 11.15 15.55
C LEU A 122 14.51 12.60 16.02
N ALA A 123 15.09 13.46 15.17
CA ALA A 123 15.26 14.87 15.46
C ALA A 123 13.92 15.61 15.65
N LYS A 124 12.84 15.14 15.02
CA LYS A 124 11.46 15.63 15.20
C LYS A 124 10.66 14.91 16.30
N GLY A 125 11.34 14.21 17.21
CA GLY A 125 10.73 13.65 18.42
C GLY A 125 10.10 12.26 18.24
N TRP A 126 10.40 11.56 17.15
CA TRP A 126 10.16 10.12 17.12
C TRP A 126 11.09 9.42 18.10
N ILE A 127 10.59 8.35 18.71
CA ILE A 127 11.40 7.47 19.57
C ILE A 127 11.81 6.23 18.79
N GLU A 128 12.87 5.56 19.26
CA GLU A 128 13.42 4.36 18.61
C GLU A 128 12.34 3.28 18.35
N ARG A 129 11.44 3.06 19.31
CA ARG A 129 10.33 2.11 19.16
C ARG A 129 9.40 2.45 17.99
N ASP A 130 9.12 3.73 17.76
CA ASP A 130 8.28 4.19 16.65
C ASP A 130 9.02 4.04 15.31
N ILE A 131 10.34 4.28 15.31
CA ILE A 131 11.19 4.04 14.13
C ILE A 131 11.22 2.56 13.75
N GLN A 132 11.37 1.65 14.73
CA GLN A 132 11.33 0.20 14.47
C GLN A 132 10.00 -0.24 13.85
N LYS A 133 8.88 0.34 14.31
CA LYS A 133 7.54 0.13 13.72
C LYS A 133 7.51 0.55 12.26
N LEU A 134 7.91 1.79 11.97
CA LEU A 134 7.95 2.35 10.62
C LEU A 134 8.88 1.58 9.69
N ALA A 135 10.07 1.20 10.16
CA ALA A 135 11.11 0.54 9.38
C ALA A 135 10.73 -0.88 8.94
N GLY A 136 9.85 -1.57 9.68
CA GLY A 136 9.40 -2.89 9.23
C GLY A 136 8.52 -3.67 10.18
N LEU A 137 8.47 -3.38 11.49
CA LEU A 137 7.65 -4.18 12.40
C LEU A 137 6.15 -4.07 12.07
N ASN A 138 5.70 -2.94 11.52
CA ASN A 138 4.31 -2.79 11.05
C ASN A 138 4.01 -3.69 9.85
N LEU A 139 4.93 -3.79 8.88
CA LEU A 139 4.79 -4.69 7.74
C LEU A 139 4.79 -6.16 8.21
N ILE A 140 5.70 -6.51 9.11
CA ILE A 140 5.78 -7.87 9.67
C ILE A 140 4.48 -8.23 10.42
N ARG A 141 3.87 -7.29 11.15
CA ARG A 141 2.55 -7.51 11.79
C ARG A 141 1.49 -7.85 10.74
N VAL A 142 1.39 -7.04 9.68
CA VAL A 142 0.39 -7.26 8.63
C VAL A 142 0.61 -8.59 7.93
N PHE A 143 1.86 -8.92 7.60
CA PHE A 143 2.19 -10.18 6.95
C PHE A 143 1.81 -11.39 7.83
N LYS A 144 2.16 -11.37 9.11
CA LYS A 144 1.75 -12.42 10.06
C LYS A 144 0.24 -12.57 10.16
N ALA A 145 -0.51 -11.46 10.18
CA ALA A 145 -1.97 -11.52 10.22
C ALA A 145 -2.56 -12.16 8.94
N VAL A 146 -1.96 -11.89 7.78
CA VAL A 146 -2.35 -12.54 6.52
C VAL A 146 -2.06 -14.05 6.54
N GLU A 147 -0.92 -14.46 7.10
CA GLU A 147 -0.60 -15.88 7.28
C GLU A 147 -1.55 -16.59 8.25
N GLN A 148 -1.93 -15.92 9.34
CA GLN A 148 -2.92 -16.45 10.30
C GLN A 148 -4.28 -16.69 9.65
N VAL A 149 -4.75 -15.74 8.82
CA VAL A 149 -6.01 -15.89 8.08
C VAL A 149 -5.93 -17.05 7.09
N ARG A 150 -4.81 -17.21 6.38
CA ARG A 150 -4.57 -18.39 5.52
C ARG A 150 -4.71 -19.68 6.30
N ASP A 151 -4.03 -19.81 7.43
CA ASP A 151 -4.00 -21.03 8.23
C ASP A 151 -5.38 -21.33 8.84
N GLN A 152 -6.09 -20.30 9.29
CA GLN A 152 -7.47 -20.43 9.77
C GLN A 152 -8.41 -20.93 8.66
N MET A 153 -8.38 -20.31 7.47
CA MET A 153 -9.25 -20.72 6.36
C MET A 153 -8.97 -22.17 5.93
N ALA A 154 -7.70 -22.59 5.93
CA ALA A 154 -7.35 -23.98 5.66
C ALA A 154 -7.88 -24.94 6.74
N ALA A 155 -7.77 -24.57 8.02
CA ALA A 155 -8.31 -25.36 9.14
C ALA A 155 -9.84 -25.44 9.14
N GLU A 156 -10.52 -24.42 8.61
CA GLU A 156 -11.98 -24.39 8.41
C GLU A 156 -12.43 -25.18 7.17
N GLY A 157 -11.50 -25.79 6.41
CA GLY A 157 -11.82 -26.60 5.23
C GLY A 157 -12.22 -25.75 4.02
N MET A 158 -11.72 -24.51 3.92
CA MET A 158 -11.97 -23.67 2.74
C MET A 158 -11.21 -24.22 1.52
N GLU A 159 -11.95 -24.62 0.51
CA GLU A 159 -11.41 -25.07 -0.77
C GLU A 159 -10.95 -23.88 -1.64
N PRO A 160 -10.03 -24.10 -2.60
CA PRO A 160 -9.68 -23.12 -3.61
C PRO A 160 -10.91 -22.62 -4.39
N LEU A 161 -10.90 -21.34 -4.78
CA LEU A 161 -11.95 -20.77 -5.63
C LEU A 161 -11.79 -21.29 -7.07
N GLU A 162 -12.78 -22.03 -7.54
CA GLU A 162 -12.88 -22.56 -8.92
C GLU A 162 -14.02 -21.87 -9.69
N GLU A 163 -13.95 -20.54 -9.80
CA GLU A 163 -14.89 -19.74 -10.59
C GLU A 163 -14.19 -19.17 -11.82
N GLU A 164 -14.77 -19.39 -13.01
CA GLU A 164 -14.28 -18.78 -14.24
C GLU A 164 -14.85 -17.38 -14.43
N ILE A 165 -14.00 -16.44 -14.85
CA ILE A 165 -14.47 -15.11 -15.28
C ILE A 165 -15.40 -15.30 -16.49
N PRO A 166 -16.60 -14.70 -16.50
CA PRO A 166 -17.53 -14.81 -17.63
C PRO A 166 -16.87 -14.40 -18.95
N ASN A 167 -17.11 -15.16 -20.02
CA ASN A 167 -16.54 -14.89 -21.35
C ASN A 167 -16.89 -13.48 -21.88
N GLU A 168 -18.04 -12.95 -21.49
CA GLU A 168 -18.48 -11.59 -21.85
C GLU A 168 -17.63 -10.48 -21.23
N ASP A 169 -16.96 -10.72 -20.11
CA ASP A 169 -16.05 -9.77 -19.46
C ASP A 169 -14.62 -9.83 -20.02
N ILE A 170 -14.33 -10.81 -20.89
CA ILE A 170 -13.02 -11.02 -21.53
C ILE A 170 -13.00 -10.27 -22.87
N ILE A 171 -13.35 -8.99 -22.84
CA ILE A 171 -13.53 -8.16 -24.04
C ILE A 171 -12.17 -7.82 -24.67
N GLY A 172 -12.03 -8.06 -25.98
CA GLY A 172 -10.91 -7.56 -26.78
C GLY A 172 -9.57 -8.26 -26.57
N ARG A 173 -9.53 -9.46 -25.98
CA ARG A 173 -8.32 -10.28 -25.76
C ARG A 173 -8.45 -11.75 -26.17
N ASP A 174 -9.51 -12.08 -26.89
CA ASP A 174 -9.78 -13.42 -27.41
C ASP A 174 -8.76 -13.85 -28.49
N TYR A 175 -8.18 -12.90 -29.23
CA TYR A 175 -7.20 -13.19 -30.30
C TYR A 175 -5.84 -13.73 -29.83
N CYS A 176 -5.50 -13.57 -28.54
CA CYS A 176 -4.30 -14.15 -27.93
C CYS A 176 -4.61 -15.31 -26.98
N ARG A 177 -5.83 -15.88 -27.06
CA ARG A 177 -6.22 -17.05 -26.28
C ARG A 177 -6.53 -18.21 -27.20
N LEU A 178 -6.33 -19.42 -26.69
CA LEU A 178 -6.91 -20.59 -27.35
C LEU A 178 -8.42 -20.38 -27.36
N LYS A 179 -9.01 -20.36 -28.55
CA LYS A 179 -10.46 -20.45 -28.69
C LYS A 179 -10.85 -21.75 -28.00
N GLN A 180 -11.65 -21.67 -26.94
CA GLN A 180 -12.28 -22.86 -26.38
C GLN A 180 -13.00 -23.53 -27.57
N GLN A 181 -12.52 -24.70 -27.99
CA GLN A 181 -13.27 -25.53 -28.91
C GLN A 181 -14.52 -25.95 -28.12
N ILE A 182 -15.61 -25.21 -28.33
CA ILE A 182 -16.94 -25.69 -28.01
C ILE A 182 -17.02 -27.06 -28.70
N GLY A 183 -17.17 -28.11 -27.90
CA GLY A 183 -16.96 -29.50 -28.32
C GLY A 183 -17.49 -29.77 -29.73
N ALA A 184 -16.62 -30.33 -30.58
CA ALA A 184 -17.07 -31.14 -31.71
C ALA A 184 -17.94 -32.30 -31.15
N PRO A 185 -18.96 -32.73 -31.91
CA PRO A 185 -20.20 -33.34 -31.43
C PRO A 185 -20.05 -34.59 -30.54
#